data_AF-A0A7J7QDQ0-F1
#
_entry.id   AF-A0A7J7QDQ0-F1
#
_cell.length_a   1.000
_cell.length_b   1.000
_cell.length_c   1.000
_cell.angle_alpha   90.00
_cell.angle_beta   90.00
_cell.angle_gamma   90.00
#
_symmetry.space_group_name_H-M   'P 1'
#
loop_
_entity.id
_entity.type
_entity.pdbx_description
1 polymer ?
#
loop_
_entity_poly.entity_id
_entity_poly.type
_entity_poly.pdbx_seq_one_letter_code
_entity_poly.pdbx_strand_id
1 'polypeptide(L)'
;MVQVYQEPLCRRHYASFASPAAAFQAFLRILAVVLAFLTAFASGGFWRKISHDVVQATVHYSGDALMVLESRTPGQEQVWTTSPALRAVLPGNSLSASVQQQQQQQQPQQQQQPQQPQQQLQQQQQQQPQQQQQQQQQQPPAAAAAAAAVGEEDYNFDGKPDMIRFVAAVQSPIPVHSMKLLLQFSYATQGAARLQMYGLAYITAASPLQGSSFSADGQLLLHQLAPLPASSFTAALQKPLLDSSALLDGSAVQGDVVLQLSSLLSNYQQRNITTVFDNRYPVWKAGSSQEFVVDAKIRIPPSTSEMLKWGWVQFVCGLWALWWLLSWLEGLVFAHRVLETRVIADLQPRQQRY
;
A
#
# COMPACT_ATOMS: atom_id res chain seq x y z
N MET A 1 26.01 -82.49 -0.83
CA MET A 1 24.62 -82.00 -0.73
C MET A 1 24.54 -80.67 -1.46
N VAL A 2 23.48 -80.43 -2.24
CA VAL A 2 23.27 -79.17 -2.98
C VAL A 2 22.18 -78.36 -2.27
N GLN A 3 22.47 -77.11 -1.94
CA GLN A 3 21.50 -76.19 -1.36
C GLN A 3 20.55 -75.72 -2.46
N VAL A 4 19.27 -76.13 -2.37
CA VAL A 4 18.26 -75.86 -3.41
C VAL A 4 17.52 -74.54 -3.18
N TYR A 5 17.43 -74.07 -1.93
CA TYR A 5 16.69 -72.86 -1.58
C TYR A 5 17.16 -72.28 -0.24
N GLN A 6 17.11 -70.95 -0.10
CA GLN A 6 17.33 -70.23 1.15
C GLN A 6 16.43 -69.00 1.19
N GLU A 7 15.72 -68.83 2.31
CA GLU A 7 14.93 -67.64 2.58
C GLU A 7 15.60 -66.82 3.72
N PRO A 8 15.72 -65.50 3.59
CA PRO A 8 16.26 -64.67 4.66
C PRO A 8 15.27 -64.61 5.84
N LEU A 9 15.72 -64.99 7.04
CA LEU A 9 14.94 -64.84 8.26
C LEU A 9 14.74 -63.35 8.59
N CYS A 10 13.48 -62.89 8.61
CA CYS A 10 13.15 -61.56 9.09
C CYS A 10 13.20 -61.51 10.61
N ARG A 11 14.13 -60.71 11.16
CA ARG A 11 14.21 -60.41 12.58
C ARG A 11 13.34 -59.19 12.89
N ARG A 12 12.35 -59.33 13.76
CA ARG A 12 11.50 -58.21 14.19
C ARG A 12 11.80 -57.82 15.64
N HIS A 13 11.82 -56.52 15.89
CA HIS A 13 12.08 -55.94 17.20
C HIS A 13 10.77 -55.37 17.74
N TYR A 14 10.35 -55.83 18.92
CA TYR A 14 9.12 -55.40 19.57
C TYR A 14 9.43 -54.74 20.93
N ALA A 15 8.65 -53.72 21.25
CA ALA A 15 8.66 -53.06 22.55
C ALA A 15 7.21 -52.79 22.99
N SER A 16 6.95 -52.71 24.30
CA SER A 16 5.63 -52.36 24.82
C SER A 16 5.38 -50.85 24.69
N PHE A 17 4.11 -50.43 24.65
CA PHE A 17 3.72 -49.01 24.50
C PHE A 17 4.24 -48.09 25.62
N ALA A 18 4.56 -48.63 26.81
CA ALA A 18 5.10 -47.89 27.96
C ALA A 18 6.57 -48.24 28.25
N SER A 19 7.37 -48.51 27.21
CA SER A 19 8.80 -48.84 27.33
C SER A 19 9.70 -47.63 27.04
N PRO A 20 10.96 -47.63 27.53
CA PRO A 20 11.96 -46.62 27.14
C PRO A 20 12.17 -46.54 25.62
N ALA A 21 12.06 -47.66 24.91
CA ALA A 21 12.16 -47.71 23.45
C ALA A 21 10.99 -47.00 22.75
N ALA A 22 9.75 -47.19 23.24
CA ALA A 22 8.58 -46.48 22.72
C ALA A 22 8.65 -44.97 23.03
N ALA A 23 9.13 -44.60 24.22
CA ALA A 23 9.36 -43.21 24.59
C ALA A 23 10.43 -42.55 23.70
N PHE A 24 11.52 -43.26 23.38
CA PHE A 24 12.55 -42.79 22.46
C PHE A 24 12.01 -42.59 21.04
N GLN A 25 11.21 -43.52 20.50
CA GLN A 25 10.56 -43.36 19.20
C GLN A 25 9.62 -42.15 19.17
N ALA A 26 8.80 -41.98 20.21
CA ALA A 26 7.91 -40.82 20.32
C ALA A 26 8.72 -39.52 20.40
N PHE A 27 9.79 -39.51 21.20
CA PHE A 27 10.70 -38.38 21.31
C PHE A 27 11.34 -38.01 19.96
N LEU A 28 11.86 -38.99 19.20
CA LEU A 28 12.45 -38.72 17.88
C LEU A 28 11.42 -38.14 16.90
N ARG A 29 10.18 -38.63 16.90
CA ARG A 29 9.11 -38.08 16.04
C ARG A 29 8.73 -36.66 16.43
N ILE A 30 8.60 -36.38 17.74
CA ILE A 30 8.36 -35.03 18.26
C ILE A 30 9.53 -34.11 17.89
N LEU A 31 10.76 -34.58 18.09
CA LEU A 31 11.98 -33.85 17.74
C LEU A 31 12.02 -33.54 16.24
N ALA A 32 11.63 -34.47 15.37
CA ALA A 32 11.52 -34.24 13.92
C ALA A 32 10.56 -33.10 13.60
N VAL A 33 9.36 -33.11 14.22
CA VAL A 33 8.34 -32.06 14.02
C VAL A 33 8.83 -30.72 14.54
N VAL A 34 9.42 -30.67 15.73
CA VAL A 34 9.94 -29.43 16.33
C VAL A 34 11.09 -28.87 15.51
N LEU A 35 12.05 -29.69 15.10
CA LEU A 35 13.17 -29.24 14.26
C LEU A 35 12.69 -28.79 12.87
N ALA A 36 11.72 -29.47 12.26
CA ALA A 36 11.13 -29.07 10.98
C ALA A 36 10.42 -27.71 11.11
N PHE A 37 9.68 -27.50 12.21
CA PHE A 37 9.04 -26.23 12.48
C PHE A 37 10.05 -25.11 12.71
N LEU A 38 11.06 -25.34 13.54
CA LEU A 38 12.12 -24.35 13.82
C LEU A 38 12.92 -24.00 12.57
N THR A 39 13.25 -24.97 11.72
CA THR A 39 13.96 -24.72 10.46
C THR A 39 13.09 -23.97 9.46
N ALA A 40 11.80 -24.31 9.32
CA ALA A 40 10.87 -23.55 8.49
C ALA A 40 10.72 -22.10 8.98
N PHE A 41 10.62 -21.90 10.30
CA PHE A 41 10.51 -20.57 10.91
C PHE A 41 11.81 -19.75 10.77
N ALA A 42 12.97 -20.34 11.10
CA ALA A 42 14.25 -19.66 11.08
C ALA A 42 14.77 -19.37 9.66
N SER A 43 14.42 -20.20 8.67
CA SER A 43 14.90 -20.03 7.30
C SER A 43 14.21 -18.90 6.53
N GLY A 44 13.07 -18.38 7.01
CA GLY A 44 12.35 -17.27 6.34
C GLY A 44 11.92 -17.58 4.90
N GLY A 45 11.92 -18.86 4.54
CA GLY A 45 11.80 -19.37 3.19
C GLY A 45 13.14 -19.54 2.48
N PHE A 46 13.65 -20.78 2.49
CA PHE A 46 14.81 -21.19 1.72
C PHE A 46 14.72 -20.67 0.27
N TRP A 47 15.80 -20.00 -0.16
CA TRP A 47 16.06 -19.68 -1.57
C TRP A 47 15.06 -18.71 -2.21
N ARG A 48 14.32 -17.95 -1.39
CA ARG A 48 13.36 -16.96 -1.88
C ARG A 48 14.09 -15.70 -2.37
N LYS A 49 14.15 -15.54 -3.70
CA LYS A 49 14.76 -14.35 -4.34
C LYS A 49 13.81 -13.16 -4.44
N ILE A 50 12.51 -13.43 -4.57
CA ILE A 50 11.46 -12.42 -4.73
C ILE A 50 10.32 -12.80 -3.79
N SER A 51 9.82 -11.83 -3.05
CA SER A 51 8.60 -11.96 -2.23
C SER A 51 7.59 -10.93 -2.67
N HIS A 52 6.33 -11.36 -2.78
CA HIS A 52 5.21 -10.45 -2.92
C HIS A 52 4.74 -10.08 -1.52
N ASP A 53 4.57 -8.78 -1.29
CA ASP A 53 4.10 -8.23 -0.02
C ASP A 53 3.06 -7.15 -0.35
N VAL A 54 1.90 -7.22 0.31
CA VAL A 54 0.80 -6.28 0.11
C VAL A 54 0.74 -5.40 1.34
N VAL A 55 1.45 -4.27 1.28
CA VAL A 55 1.58 -3.33 2.39
C VAL A 55 0.82 -2.05 2.06
N GLN A 56 0.07 -1.54 3.03
CA GLN A 56 -0.56 -0.23 2.93
C GLN A 56 0.51 0.86 3.04
N ALA A 57 0.61 1.68 2.00
CA ALA A 57 1.50 2.82 1.97
C ALA A 57 0.96 3.97 2.80
N THR A 58 1.86 4.71 3.42
CA THR A 58 1.58 6.03 4.00
C THR A 58 1.73 7.04 2.88
N VAL A 59 0.62 7.68 2.49
CA VAL A 59 0.58 8.62 1.38
C VAL A 59 0.09 9.97 1.89
N HIS A 60 0.86 11.04 1.75
CA HIS A 60 0.38 12.38 2.11
C HIS A 60 0.38 13.29 0.89
N TYR A 61 -0.57 14.20 0.85
CA TYR A 61 -0.60 15.20 -0.21
C TYR A 61 0.59 16.17 -0.08
N SER A 62 1.36 16.34 -1.16
CA SER A 62 2.60 17.14 -1.13
C SER A 62 2.35 18.65 -1.10
N GLY A 63 1.13 19.11 -1.42
CA GLY A 63 0.83 20.53 -1.61
C GLY A 63 0.89 20.99 -3.07
N ASP A 64 1.59 20.24 -3.94
CA ASP A 64 1.78 20.59 -5.35
C ASP A 64 0.74 19.91 -6.25
N ALA A 65 -0.03 20.74 -6.95
CA ALA A 65 -0.95 20.35 -8.01
C ALA A 65 -0.78 21.25 -9.23
N LEU A 66 -1.01 20.67 -10.40
CA LEU A 66 -1.07 21.34 -11.68
C LEU A 66 -2.33 20.89 -12.40
N MET A 67 -3.15 21.83 -12.84
CA MET A 67 -4.33 21.56 -13.65
C MET A 67 -4.27 22.39 -14.93
N VAL A 68 -4.61 21.76 -16.04
CA VAL A 68 -4.74 22.41 -17.35
C VAL A 68 -6.18 22.20 -17.81
N LEU A 69 -6.86 23.31 -18.09
CA LEU A 69 -8.20 23.37 -18.64
C LEU A 69 -8.09 23.79 -20.10
N GLU A 70 -8.74 23.05 -20.99
CA GLU A 70 -8.67 23.28 -22.43
C GLU A 70 -10.08 23.52 -22.98
N SER A 71 -10.19 24.51 -23.86
CA SER A 71 -11.39 24.77 -24.64
C SER A 71 -11.43 23.89 -25.90
N ARG A 72 -12.55 23.92 -26.62
CA ARG A 72 -12.68 23.27 -27.93
C ARG A 72 -11.79 23.93 -28.99
N THR A 73 -11.53 25.22 -28.85
CA THR A 73 -10.69 25.97 -29.78
C THR A 73 -9.21 25.76 -29.43
N PRO A 74 -8.39 25.27 -30.38
CA PRO A 74 -6.95 25.13 -30.16
C PRO A 74 -6.31 26.46 -29.73
N GLY A 75 -5.40 26.41 -28.76
CA GLY A 75 -4.70 27.59 -28.22
C GLY A 75 -5.47 28.36 -27.13
N GLN A 76 -6.70 27.95 -26.78
CA GLN A 76 -7.39 28.43 -25.58
C GLN A 76 -7.23 27.43 -24.46
N GLU A 77 -6.16 27.61 -23.70
CA GLU A 77 -5.86 26.85 -22.50
C GLU A 77 -5.71 27.78 -21.29
N GLN A 78 -6.00 27.22 -20.13
CA GLN A 78 -5.82 27.89 -18.86
C GLN A 78 -5.13 26.94 -17.90
N VAL A 79 -4.07 27.42 -17.27
CA VAL A 79 -3.30 26.65 -16.31
C VAL A 79 -3.62 27.13 -14.90
N TRP A 80 -3.76 26.19 -13.99
CA TRP A 80 -3.97 26.44 -12.58
C TRP A 80 -2.97 25.64 -11.77
N THR A 81 -2.34 26.24 -10.77
CA THR A 81 -1.38 25.54 -9.92
C THR A 81 -1.40 26.00 -8.47
N THR A 82 -1.16 25.05 -7.57
CA THR A 82 -0.86 25.33 -6.15
C THR A 82 0.63 25.39 -5.88
N SER A 83 1.47 24.88 -6.79
CA SER A 83 2.91 24.79 -6.57
C SER A 83 3.58 26.17 -6.64
N PRO A 84 4.32 26.59 -5.60
CA PRO A 84 5.09 27.82 -5.65
C PRO A 84 6.18 27.82 -6.73
N ALA A 85 6.77 26.65 -6.98
CA ALA A 85 7.85 26.50 -7.96
C ALA A 85 7.35 26.70 -9.40
N LEU A 86 6.19 26.13 -9.73
CA LEU A 86 5.56 26.30 -11.04
C LEU A 86 5.08 27.74 -11.26
N ARG A 87 4.54 28.38 -10.22
CA ARG A 87 4.05 29.77 -10.29
C ARG A 87 5.11 30.75 -10.77
N ALA A 88 6.37 30.53 -10.44
CA ALA A 88 7.48 31.39 -10.86
C ALA A 88 7.81 31.28 -12.37
N VAL A 89 7.42 30.18 -13.02
CA VAL A 89 7.82 29.84 -14.40
C VAL A 89 6.64 29.93 -15.37
N LEU A 90 5.41 29.76 -14.90
CA LEU A 90 4.21 29.76 -15.74
C LEU A 90 3.89 31.15 -16.31
N PRO A 91 3.35 31.21 -17.54
CA PRO A 91 2.95 32.47 -18.17
C PRO A 91 1.80 33.16 -17.42
N GLY A 92 1.59 34.46 -17.69
CA GLY A 92 0.63 35.32 -17.00
C GLY A 92 -0.85 34.93 -17.09
N ASN A 93 -1.20 33.91 -17.88
CA ASN A 93 -2.55 33.34 -17.96
C ASN A 93 -2.80 32.25 -16.90
N SER A 94 -1.84 32.01 -16.01
CA SER A 94 -1.95 31.01 -14.96
C SER A 94 -2.66 31.56 -13.71
N LEU A 95 -3.61 30.78 -13.16
CA LEU A 95 -4.23 31.08 -11.88
C LEU A 95 -3.46 30.42 -10.74
N SER A 96 -3.28 31.19 -9.67
CA SER A 96 -2.61 30.76 -8.44
C SER A 96 -3.63 30.39 -7.37
N ALA A 97 -3.42 29.26 -6.71
CA ALA A 97 -4.22 28.82 -5.57
C ALA A 97 -3.42 28.77 -4.26
N SER A 98 -4.14 28.88 -3.14
CA SER A 98 -3.68 28.45 -1.82
C SER A 98 -4.39 27.15 -1.43
N VAL A 99 -3.67 26.25 -0.77
CA VAL A 99 -4.22 24.98 -0.26
C VAL A 99 -4.64 25.18 1.19
N GLN A 100 -5.90 24.91 1.50
CA GLN A 100 -6.40 24.82 2.88
C GLN A 100 -6.49 23.35 3.26
N GLN A 101 -5.58 22.88 4.13
CA GLN A 101 -5.66 21.54 4.71
C GLN A 101 -6.59 21.57 5.92
N GLN A 102 -7.73 20.86 5.84
CA GLN A 102 -8.62 20.67 6.98
C GLN A 102 -8.14 19.47 7.81
N GLN A 103 -7.26 19.70 8.78
CA GLN A 103 -7.02 18.72 9.84
C GLN A 103 -8.21 18.75 10.81
N GLN A 104 -8.84 17.60 11.06
CA GLN A 104 -9.87 17.48 12.09
C GLN A 104 -9.24 17.75 13.47
N GLN A 105 -9.41 18.97 13.98
CA GLN A 105 -9.09 19.31 15.36
C GLN A 105 -10.07 18.58 16.29
N GLN A 106 -9.55 17.59 17.01
CA GLN A 106 -10.26 16.91 18.09
C GLN A 106 -10.54 17.91 19.22
N GLN A 107 -11.82 18.24 19.45
CA GLN A 107 -12.22 18.99 20.66
C GLN A 107 -12.12 18.06 21.88
N PRO A 108 -11.39 18.43 22.94
CA PRO A 108 -11.42 17.69 24.19
C PRO A 108 -12.82 17.83 24.82
N GLN A 109 -13.51 16.72 25.05
CA GLN A 109 -14.71 16.70 25.90
C GLN A 109 -14.31 17.07 27.33
N GLN A 110 -14.52 18.34 27.70
CA GLN A 110 -14.47 18.74 29.11
C GLN A 110 -15.64 18.09 29.85
N GLN A 111 -15.30 17.27 30.85
CA GLN A 111 -16.26 16.75 31.83
C GLN A 111 -16.93 17.93 32.56
N GLN A 112 -18.23 18.14 32.30
CA GLN A 112 -19.03 19.11 33.04
C GLN A 112 -19.43 18.53 34.40
N GLN A 113 -18.91 19.12 35.48
CA GLN A 113 -19.51 19.02 36.81
C GLN A 113 -20.88 19.72 36.81
N PRO A 114 -21.87 19.24 37.59
CA PRO A 114 -23.17 19.90 37.68
C PRO A 114 -23.05 21.21 38.47
N GLN A 115 -22.88 22.32 37.75
CA GLN A 115 -23.07 23.68 38.28
C GLN A 115 -24.51 24.15 38.06
N GLN A 116 -24.97 25.01 38.98
CA GLN A 116 -26.35 25.45 39.12
C GLN A 116 -26.97 26.01 37.82
N PRO A 117 -28.28 25.80 37.57
CA PRO A 117 -28.96 26.18 36.31
C PRO A 117 -28.82 27.66 35.91
N GLN A 118 -28.58 28.55 36.88
CA GLN A 118 -28.50 29.99 36.63
C GLN A 118 -27.17 30.44 36.03
N GLN A 119 -26.06 29.74 36.32
CA GLN A 119 -24.76 30.03 35.69
C GLN A 119 -24.68 29.50 34.25
N GLN A 120 -25.41 28.44 33.92
CA GLN A 120 -25.47 27.91 32.55
C GLN A 120 -26.13 28.90 31.58
N LEU A 121 -27.21 29.58 31.97
CA LEU A 121 -27.87 30.56 31.11
C LEU A 121 -26.96 31.76 30.79
N GLN A 122 -26.11 32.16 31.73
CA GLN A 122 -25.21 33.30 31.55
C GLN A 122 -23.97 32.92 30.71
N GLN A 123 -23.44 31.71 30.87
CA GLN A 123 -22.38 31.19 29.99
C GLN A 123 -22.88 30.95 28.56
N GLN A 124 -24.13 30.50 28.39
CA GLN A 124 -24.70 30.25 27.06
C GLN A 124 -24.90 31.55 26.27
N GLN A 125 -25.21 32.67 26.93
CA GLN A 125 -25.28 33.98 26.28
C GLN A 125 -23.89 34.56 25.93
N GLN A 126 -22.84 34.21 26.68
CA GLN A 126 -21.47 34.66 26.35
C GLN A 126 -20.78 33.84 25.27
N GLN A 127 -21.20 32.58 25.04
CA GLN A 127 -20.61 31.73 23.99
C GLN A 127 -21.23 31.92 22.60
N GLN A 128 -22.44 32.49 22.50
CA GLN A 128 -23.11 32.73 21.21
C GLN A 128 -22.32 33.65 20.26
N PRO A 129 -21.71 34.77 20.70
CA PRO A 129 -20.90 35.61 19.82
C PRO A 129 -19.63 34.92 19.33
N GLN A 130 -18.99 34.09 20.16
CA GLN A 130 -17.77 33.36 19.80
C GLN A 130 -18.02 32.25 18.79
N GLN A 131 -19.15 31.54 18.89
CA GLN A 131 -19.53 30.55 17.87
C GLN A 131 -19.88 31.21 16.53
N GLN A 132 -20.49 32.39 16.54
CA GLN A 132 -20.75 33.14 15.29
C GLN A 132 -19.45 33.62 14.62
N GLN A 133 -18.43 34.04 15.40
CA GLN A 133 -17.12 34.38 14.83
C GLN A 133 -16.36 33.17 14.27
N GLN A 134 -16.45 31.99 14.90
CA GLN A 134 -15.86 30.76 14.35
C GLN A 134 -16.59 30.26 13.10
N GLN A 135 -17.92 30.41 13.02
CA GLN A 135 -18.66 30.10 11.78
C GLN A 135 -18.34 31.08 10.64
N GLN A 136 -18.04 32.34 10.92
CA GLN A 136 -17.56 33.28 9.91
C GLN A 136 -16.13 32.99 9.40
N GLN A 137 -15.29 32.30 10.18
CA GLN A 137 -14.00 31.79 9.71
C GLN A 137 -14.11 30.45 8.95
N GLN A 138 -15.25 29.75 9.05
CA GLN A 138 -15.54 28.52 8.30
C GLN A 138 -16.40 28.74 7.04
N GLN A 139 -16.90 29.96 6.81
CA GLN A 139 -17.42 30.34 5.50
C GLN A 139 -16.24 30.69 4.59
N PRO A 140 -16.08 30.03 3.43
CA PRO A 140 -15.08 30.47 2.46
C PRO A 140 -15.40 31.92 2.08
N PRO A 141 -14.41 32.83 2.07
CA PRO A 141 -14.64 34.19 1.59
C PRO A 141 -15.16 34.10 0.16
N ALA A 142 -16.42 34.51 0.00
CA ALA A 142 -16.99 34.78 -1.30
C ALA A 142 -16.15 35.90 -1.92
N ALA A 143 -15.54 35.58 -3.08
CA ALA A 143 -14.72 36.40 -3.97
C ALA A 143 -13.18 36.29 -3.83
N ALA A 144 -12.62 35.73 -4.91
CA ALA A 144 -11.32 36.06 -5.51
C ALA A 144 -10.04 35.38 -4.99
N ALA A 145 -10.03 34.04 -4.96
CA ALA A 145 -8.90 33.22 -5.40
C ALA A 145 -9.39 31.77 -5.57
N ALA A 146 -8.93 31.05 -6.59
CA ALA A 146 -9.26 29.63 -6.74
C ALA A 146 -8.73 28.86 -5.51
N ALA A 147 -9.62 28.37 -4.65
CA ALA A 147 -9.25 27.69 -3.42
C ALA A 147 -9.23 26.18 -3.65
N ALA A 148 -8.13 25.53 -3.24
CA ALA A 148 -8.05 24.08 -3.16
C ALA A 148 -8.21 23.65 -1.71
N ALA A 149 -9.16 22.76 -1.45
CA ALA A 149 -9.35 22.10 -0.17
C ALA A 149 -8.86 20.66 -0.27
N VAL A 150 -8.07 20.23 0.71
CA VAL A 150 -7.59 18.85 0.80
C VAL A 150 -7.96 18.29 2.17
N GLY A 151 -8.62 17.14 2.16
CA GLY A 151 -8.93 16.37 3.35
C GLY A 151 -8.28 14.98 3.28
N GLU A 152 -7.70 14.54 4.37
CA GLU A 152 -7.19 13.18 4.55
C GLU A 152 -8.11 12.47 5.54
N GLU A 153 -8.70 11.35 5.13
CA GLU A 153 -9.59 10.52 5.94
C GLU A 153 -8.90 9.19 6.25
N ASP A 154 -8.87 8.86 7.54
CA ASP A 154 -8.39 7.59 8.09
C ASP A 154 -9.63 6.88 8.68
N TYR A 155 -10.10 5.84 7.99
CA TYR A 155 -11.33 5.13 8.37
C TYR A 155 -11.08 4.03 9.40
N ASN A 156 -9.89 3.44 9.39
CA ASN A 156 -9.52 2.33 10.27
C ASN A 156 -8.72 2.78 11.51
N PHE A 157 -8.41 4.09 11.61
CA PHE A 157 -7.66 4.74 12.68
C PHE A 157 -6.26 4.16 12.90
N ASP A 158 -5.60 3.69 11.83
CA ASP A 158 -4.25 3.14 11.89
C ASP A 158 -3.13 4.20 11.77
N GLY A 159 -3.51 5.48 11.63
CA GLY A 159 -2.60 6.61 11.48
C GLY A 159 -2.07 6.78 10.06
N LYS A 160 -2.57 6.01 9.09
CA LYS A 160 -2.33 6.20 7.66
C LYS A 160 -3.63 6.68 7.00
N PRO A 161 -3.56 7.62 6.06
CA PRO A 161 -4.74 8.01 5.32
C PRO A 161 -5.21 6.86 4.42
N ASP A 162 -6.50 6.56 4.49
CA ASP A 162 -7.18 5.60 3.62
C ASP A 162 -7.73 6.28 2.37
N MET A 163 -8.11 7.55 2.49
CA MET A 163 -8.61 8.37 1.38
C MET A 163 -8.09 9.80 1.48
N ILE A 164 -7.63 10.32 0.35
CA ILE A 164 -7.31 11.73 0.17
C ILE A 164 -8.36 12.32 -0.76
N ARG A 165 -9.12 13.30 -0.28
CA ARG A 165 -10.09 14.06 -1.07
C ARG A 165 -9.51 15.41 -1.43
N PHE A 166 -9.35 15.64 -2.72
CA PHE A 166 -8.91 16.90 -3.29
C PHE A 166 -10.10 17.58 -3.98
N VAL A 167 -10.44 18.79 -3.52
CA VAL A 167 -11.50 19.60 -4.13
C VAL A 167 -10.90 20.94 -4.54
N ALA A 168 -11.08 21.33 -5.80
CA ALA A 168 -10.64 22.62 -6.29
C ALA A 168 -11.76 23.30 -7.08
N ALA A 169 -12.02 24.56 -6.77
CA ALA A 169 -12.94 25.41 -7.52
C ALA A 169 -12.11 26.45 -8.28
N VAL A 170 -12.11 26.37 -9.61
CA VAL A 170 -11.24 27.19 -10.47
C VAL A 170 -12.10 28.05 -11.38
N GLN A 171 -11.92 29.37 -11.28
CA GLN A 171 -12.56 30.29 -12.20
C GLN A 171 -11.97 30.12 -13.59
N SER A 172 -12.81 29.93 -14.60
CA SER A 172 -12.38 29.76 -15.98
C SER A 172 -13.10 30.75 -16.89
N PRO A 173 -12.38 31.69 -17.54
CA PRO A 173 -12.96 32.57 -18.56
C PRO A 173 -13.25 31.82 -19.87
N ILE A 174 -12.77 30.58 -20.01
CA ILE A 174 -12.95 29.75 -21.21
C ILE A 174 -13.97 28.62 -20.95
N PRO A 175 -14.72 28.18 -21.97
CA PRO A 175 -15.58 27.03 -21.84
C PRO A 175 -14.74 25.74 -21.78
N VAL A 176 -14.68 25.11 -20.61
CA VAL A 176 -13.88 23.90 -20.36
C VAL A 176 -14.47 22.69 -21.08
N HIS A 177 -13.69 22.04 -21.94
CA HIS A 177 -14.05 20.80 -22.65
C HIS A 177 -13.14 19.63 -22.28
N SER A 178 -11.88 19.92 -21.96
CA SER A 178 -10.88 18.94 -21.54
C SER A 178 -10.20 19.44 -20.27
N MET A 179 -9.85 18.50 -19.41
CA MET A 179 -9.13 18.74 -18.18
C MET A 179 -8.03 17.70 -18.00
N LYS A 180 -6.87 18.18 -17.57
CA LYS A 180 -5.72 17.38 -17.15
C LYS A 180 -5.33 17.86 -15.77
N LEU A 181 -5.44 17.01 -14.77
CA LEU A 181 -5.05 17.27 -13.40
C LEU A 181 -3.89 16.35 -13.02
N LEU A 182 -2.87 16.95 -12.44
CA LEU A 182 -1.70 16.26 -11.91
C LEU A 182 -1.55 16.63 -10.44
N LEU A 183 -1.61 15.62 -9.57
CA LEU A 183 -1.44 15.75 -8.13
C LEU A 183 -0.16 15.04 -7.71
N GLN A 184 0.63 15.68 -6.85
CA GLN A 184 1.84 15.09 -6.27
C GLN A 184 1.61 14.64 -4.83
N PHE A 185 2.10 13.45 -4.49
CA PHE A 185 2.02 12.86 -3.16
C PHE A 185 3.39 12.44 -2.67
N SER A 186 3.63 12.53 -1.36
CA SER A 186 4.69 11.77 -0.72
C SER A 186 4.18 10.35 -0.49
N TYR A 187 4.96 9.35 -0.92
CA TYR A 187 4.58 7.95 -0.88
C TYR A 187 5.66 7.18 -0.12
N ALA A 188 5.27 6.54 0.98
CA ALA A 188 6.18 5.77 1.82
C ALA A 188 5.60 4.39 2.15
N THR A 189 6.41 3.34 2.05
CA THR A 189 6.04 1.99 2.49
C THR A 189 6.95 1.53 3.62
N GLN A 190 6.34 0.89 4.63
CA GLN A 190 7.05 0.28 5.75
C GLN A 190 6.73 -1.22 5.77
N GLY A 191 7.63 -2.04 5.24
CA GLY A 191 7.48 -3.50 5.13
C GLY A 191 8.81 -4.18 4.86
N ALA A 192 8.80 -5.30 4.14
CA ALA A 192 10.04 -6.00 3.75
C ALA A 192 10.95 -5.14 2.84
N ALA A 193 10.36 -4.22 2.07
CA ALA A 193 11.07 -3.19 1.32
C ALA A 193 10.64 -1.79 1.81
N ARG A 194 11.63 -0.96 2.12
CA ARG A 194 11.42 0.45 2.49
C ARG A 194 11.49 1.29 1.23
N LEU A 195 10.37 1.89 0.84
CA LEU A 195 10.30 2.84 -0.27
C LEU A 195 9.90 4.21 0.27
N GLN A 196 10.59 5.25 -0.18
CA GLN A 196 10.20 6.63 -0.01
C GLN A 196 10.37 7.33 -1.35
N MET A 197 9.29 7.92 -1.86
CA MET A 197 9.31 8.61 -3.15
C MET A 197 8.21 9.67 -3.25
N TYR A 198 8.35 10.55 -4.23
CA TYR A 198 7.22 11.34 -4.72
C TYR A 198 6.48 10.58 -5.83
N GLY A 199 5.18 10.38 -5.62
CA GLY A 199 4.27 9.79 -6.59
C GLY A 199 3.39 10.86 -7.26
N LEU A 200 2.88 10.52 -8.44
CA LEU A 200 1.90 11.33 -9.18
C LEU A 200 0.58 10.59 -9.34
N ALA A 201 -0.52 11.33 -9.25
CA ALA A 201 -1.80 10.93 -9.83
C ALA A 201 -2.08 11.83 -11.03
N TYR A 202 -2.10 11.22 -12.22
CA TYR A 202 -2.52 11.89 -13.45
C TYR A 202 -3.97 11.53 -13.74
N ILE A 203 -4.82 12.54 -13.82
CA ILE A 203 -6.26 12.42 -14.05
C ILE A 203 -6.58 13.23 -15.29
N THR A 204 -7.24 12.62 -16.27
CA THR A 204 -7.65 13.31 -17.48
C THR A 204 -9.10 12.97 -17.83
N ALA A 205 -9.82 13.96 -18.34
CA ALA A 205 -11.16 13.80 -18.85
C ALA A 205 -11.40 14.79 -19.98
N ALA A 206 -12.08 14.34 -21.03
CA ALA A 206 -12.50 15.17 -22.14
C ALA A 206 -13.96 14.88 -22.47
N SER A 207 -14.70 15.92 -22.81
CA SER A 207 -16.10 15.85 -23.19
C SER A 207 -16.38 16.80 -24.35
N PRO A 208 -17.24 16.42 -25.30
CA PRO A 208 -17.71 17.36 -26.32
C PRO A 208 -18.58 18.47 -25.72
N LEU A 209 -19.15 18.28 -24.53
CA LEU A 209 -19.98 19.28 -23.86
C LEU A 209 -19.16 20.10 -22.87
N GLN A 210 -19.39 21.41 -22.84
CA GLN A 210 -18.81 22.30 -21.82
C GLN A 210 -19.09 21.74 -20.43
N GLY A 211 -18.05 21.59 -19.62
CA GLY A 211 -18.13 21.10 -18.25
C GLY A 211 -18.28 22.21 -17.22
N SER A 212 -19.05 21.93 -16.19
CA SER A 212 -19.12 22.75 -14.97
C SER A 212 -18.45 22.06 -13.77
N SER A 213 -18.44 20.72 -13.75
CA SER A 213 -17.72 19.97 -12.73
C SER A 213 -17.22 18.62 -13.21
N PHE A 214 -16.17 18.13 -12.58
CA PHE A 214 -15.63 16.81 -12.78
C PHE A 214 -15.46 16.09 -11.45
N SER A 215 -15.88 14.82 -11.39
CA SER A 215 -15.66 13.97 -10.22
C SER A 215 -14.94 12.68 -10.62
N ALA A 216 -13.92 12.33 -9.86
CA ALA A 216 -13.18 11.08 -9.99
C ALA A 216 -13.10 10.39 -8.64
N ASP A 217 -13.35 9.08 -8.62
CA ASP A 217 -13.12 8.22 -7.47
C ASP A 217 -12.31 7.01 -7.92
N GLY A 218 -11.07 6.93 -7.46
CA GLY A 218 -10.11 5.95 -7.94
C GLY A 218 -9.08 5.58 -6.88
N GLN A 219 -8.27 4.58 -7.21
CA GLN A 219 -7.24 4.06 -6.34
C GLN A 219 -5.86 4.55 -6.76
N LEU A 220 -5.00 4.87 -5.79
CA LEU A 220 -3.58 5.12 -6.05
C LEU A 220 -2.81 3.81 -5.91
N LEU A 221 -2.35 3.27 -7.04
CA LEU A 221 -1.66 1.99 -7.11
C LEU A 221 -0.18 2.18 -7.37
N LEU A 222 0.65 1.35 -6.73
CA LEU A 222 2.08 1.27 -7.02
C LEU A 222 2.31 0.36 -8.23
N HIS A 223 2.88 0.91 -9.29
CA HIS A 223 3.30 0.19 -10.48
C HIS A 223 4.82 0.01 -10.47
N GLN A 224 5.27 -1.25 -10.53
CA GLN A 224 6.66 -1.65 -10.40
C GLN A 224 7.08 -2.44 -11.65
N LEU A 225 8.10 -1.98 -12.38
CA LEU A 225 8.72 -2.69 -13.50
C LEU A 225 9.84 -3.64 -13.04
N ALA A 226 10.40 -3.40 -11.86
CA ALA A 226 11.44 -4.22 -11.25
C ALA A 226 11.16 -4.45 -9.76
N PRO A 227 11.54 -5.61 -9.19
CA PRO A 227 11.41 -5.85 -7.75
C PRO A 227 12.18 -4.82 -6.92
N LEU A 228 11.57 -4.36 -5.83
CA LEU A 228 12.22 -3.48 -4.87
C LEU A 228 13.34 -4.22 -4.12
N PRO A 229 14.58 -3.69 -4.10
CA PRO A 229 15.62 -4.22 -3.24
C PRO A 229 15.23 -4.07 -1.76
N ALA A 230 15.44 -5.12 -0.96
CA ALA A 230 15.05 -5.14 0.46
C ALA A 230 15.68 -4.01 1.31
N SER A 231 16.79 -3.43 0.85
CA SER A 231 17.57 -2.43 1.59
C SER A 231 17.77 -1.10 0.86
N SER A 232 17.03 -0.80 -0.21
CA SER A 232 17.30 0.40 -1.00
C SER A 232 16.55 1.63 -0.47
N PHE A 233 17.29 2.58 0.09
CA PHE A 233 16.85 3.96 0.16
C PHE A 233 17.15 4.63 -1.19
N THR A 234 16.10 4.94 -1.97
CA THR A 234 16.29 5.51 -3.31
C THR A 234 16.18 7.03 -3.26
N ALA A 235 17.27 7.70 -2.87
CA ALA A 235 17.34 9.17 -2.81
C ALA A 235 16.95 9.86 -4.13
N ALA A 236 17.16 9.18 -5.27
CA ALA A 236 16.75 9.68 -6.59
C ALA A 236 15.22 9.84 -6.75
N LEU A 237 14.42 9.05 -6.01
CA LEU A 237 12.96 9.10 -6.07
C LEU A 237 12.35 10.09 -5.07
N GLN A 238 13.16 10.62 -4.14
CA GLN A 238 12.75 11.59 -3.13
C GLN A 238 12.96 13.05 -3.59
N LYS A 239 13.09 13.28 -4.89
CA LYS A 239 13.08 14.63 -5.46
C LYS A 239 11.65 14.98 -5.88
N PRO A 240 11.11 16.15 -5.47
CA PRO A 240 9.82 16.63 -5.96
C PRO A 240 9.80 16.63 -7.50
N LEU A 241 8.69 16.18 -8.07
CA LEU A 241 8.50 16.05 -9.51
C LEU A 241 8.02 17.35 -10.14
N LEU A 242 7.27 18.14 -9.39
CA LEU A 242 6.76 19.45 -9.78
C LEU A 242 7.67 20.60 -9.31
N ASP A 243 8.99 20.39 -9.31
CA ASP A 243 9.94 21.48 -9.06
C ASP A 243 10.34 22.19 -10.36
N SER A 244 10.52 23.50 -10.24
CA SER A 244 10.96 24.45 -11.27
C SER A 244 12.20 23.96 -12.02
N SER A 245 13.18 23.39 -11.31
CA SER A 245 14.44 22.92 -11.88
C SER A 245 14.29 21.80 -12.92
N ALA A 246 13.27 20.93 -12.81
CA ALA A 246 13.02 19.85 -13.76
C ALA A 246 12.30 20.31 -15.04
N LEU A 247 11.69 21.50 -15.01
CA LEU A 247 10.92 22.08 -16.10
C LEU A 247 11.67 23.20 -16.83
N LEU A 248 12.75 23.71 -16.22
CA LEU A 248 13.57 24.82 -16.69
C LEU A 248 14.83 24.38 -17.48
N ASP A 249 14.97 23.11 -17.86
CA ASP A 249 16.13 22.63 -18.64
C ASP A 249 16.04 23.10 -20.11
N GLY A 250 16.24 24.42 -20.27
CA GLY A 250 17.13 25.01 -21.27
C GLY A 250 16.73 25.04 -22.74
N SER A 251 15.57 24.51 -23.14
CA SER A 251 15.22 24.41 -24.58
C SER A 251 13.78 24.77 -24.95
N ALA A 252 12.94 25.16 -23.99
CA ALA A 252 11.60 25.65 -24.27
C ALA A 252 11.63 27.18 -24.48
N VAL A 253 11.93 27.60 -25.71
CA VAL A 253 11.50 28.90 -26.24
C VAL A 253 9.98 28.97 -26.02
N GLN A 254 9.53 29.76 -25.03
CA GLN A 254 8.10 30.03 -24.78
C GLN A 254 7.19 28.78 -24.93
N GLY A 255 7.61 27.67 -24.34
CA GLY A 255 6.97 26.37 -24.58
C GLY A 255 5.64 26.27 -23.83
N ASP A 256 4.58 26.00 -24.59
CA ASP A 256 3.27 25.53 -24.16
C ASP A 256 3.38 24.56 -22.96
N VAL A 257 2.64 24.84 -21.88
CA VAL A 257 2.66 24.09 -20.62
C VAL A 257 2.24 22.63 -20.85
N VAL A 258 1.44 22.37 -21.88
CA VAL A 258 1.04 21.02 -22.30
C VAL A 258 2.22 20.24 -22.87
N LEU A 259 3.15 20.88 -23.59
CA LEU A 259 4.36 20.24 -24.09
C LEU A 259 5.29 19.83 -22.94
N GLN A 260 5.40 20.69 -21.91
CA GLN A 260 6.19 20.39 -20.71
C GLN A 260 5.59 19.25 -19.88
N LEU A 261 4.26 19.14 -19.81
CA LEU A 261 3.57 18.04 -19.15
C LEU A 261 3.88 16.68 -19.81
N SER A 262 3.95 16.63 -21.14
CA SER A 262 4.26 15.40 -21.88
C SER A 262 5.68 14.87 -21.56
N SER A 263 6.68 15.76 -21.52
CA SER A 263 8.05 15.42 -21.16
C SER A 263 8.16 14.96 -19.70
N LEU A 264 7.45 15.63 -18.78
CA LEU A 264 7.40 15.24 -17.37
C LEU A 264 6.83 13.83 -17.20
N LEU A 265 5.70 13.54 -17.84
CA LEU A 265 5.07 12.21 -17.77
C LEU A 265 5.96 11.14 -18.40
N SER A 266 6.62 11.43 -19.52
CA SER A 266 7.56 10.51 -20.17
C SER A 266 8.74 10.17 -19.24
N ASN A 267 9.37 11.18 -18.62
CA ASN A 267 10.46 10.98 -17.66
C ASN A 267 10.00 10.23 -16.41
N TYR A 268 8.77 10.48 -15.96
CA TYR A 268 8.17 9.75 -14.84
C TYR A 268 7.95 8.27 -15.19
N GLN A 269 7.46 7.97 -16.39
CA GLN A 269 7.21 6.60 -16.87
C GLN A 269 8.49 5.79 -17.14
N GLN A 270 9.62 6.44 -17.39
CA GLN A 270 10.92 5.76 -17.51
C GLN A 270 11.43 5.18 -16.18
N ARG A 271 10.82 5.55 -15.04
CA ARG A 271 11.21 5.02 -13.74
C ARG A 271 10.74 3.57 -13.60
N ASN A 272 11.56 2.77 -12.93
CA ASN A 272 11.16 1.40 -12.59
C ASN A 272 9.99 1.33 -11.61
N ILE A 273 9.72 2.41 -10.86
CA ILE A 273 8.68 2.46 -9.85
C ILE A 273 7.93 3.78 -9.99
N THR A 274 6.62 3.69 -10.15
CA THR A 274 5.71 4.82 -10.35
C THR A 274 4.39 4.56 -9.64
N THR A 275 3.67 5.59 -9.23
CA THR A 275 2.24 5.48 -8.89
C THR A 275 1.36 5.75 -10.09
N VAL A 276 0.22 5.06 -10.17
CA VAL A 276 -0.82 5.24 -11.17
C VAL A 276 -2.16 5.43 -10.47
N PHE A 277 -2.96 6.36 -10.97
CA PHE A 277 -4.33 6.54 -10.50
C PHE A 277 -5.29 5.72 -11.37
N ASP A 278 -5.89 4.68 -10.80
CA ASP A 278 -6.88 3.85 -11.47
C ASP A 278 -8.28 4.36 -11.13
N ASN A 279 -8.93 5.03 -12.10
CA ASN A 279 -10.30 5.50 -11.99
C ASN A 279 -11.19 4.76 -12.99
N ARG A 280 -12.13 3.98 -12.46
CA ARG A 280 -13.04 3.16 -13.27
C ARG A 280 -14.25 3.94 -13.81
N TYR A 281 -14.67 4.99 -13.11
CA TYR A 281 -15.92 5.70 -13.39
C TYR A 281 -15.74 7.22 -13.27
N PRO A 282 -15.00 7.86 -14.18
CA PRO A 282 -14.95 9.32 -14.24
C PRO A 282 -16.33 9.89 -14.58
N VAL A 283 -16.77 10.91 -13.83
CA VAL A 283 -18.05 11.58 -14.04
C VAL A 283 -17.81 13.01 -14.49
N TRP A 284 -18.24 13.31 -15.71
CA TRP A 284 -18.25 14.67 -16.27
C TRP A 284 -19.65 15.26 -16.16
N LYS A 285 -19.79 16.42 -15.52
CA LYS A 285 -21.06 17.16 -15.48
C LYS A 285 -21.00 18.31 -16.47
N ALA A 286 -21.86 18.23 -17.48
CA ALA A 286 -22.02 19.33 -18.42
C ALA A 286 -22.69 20.54 -17.76
N GLY A 287 -22.25 21.74 -18.14
CA GLY A 287 -22.86 22.99 -17.70
C GLY A 287 -22.04 24.20 -18.14
N SER A 288 -22.73 25.31 -18.38
CA SER A 288 -22.10 26.61 -18.61
C SER A 288 -21.90 27.31 -17.28
N SER A 289 -20.73 27.15 -16.68
CA SER A 289 -20.31 27.84 -15.46
C SER A 289 -19.01 28.59 -15.71
N GLN A 290 -18.83 29.73 -15.07
CA GLN A 290 -17.54 30.43 -15.01
C GLN A 290 -16.61 29.86 -13.94
N GLU A 291 -17.11 28.91 -13.15
CA GLU A 291 -16.33 28.16 -12.17
C GLU A 291 -16.40 26.68 -12.51
N PHE A 292 -15.23 26.06 -12.66
CA PHE A 292 -15.08 24.64 -12.88
C PHE A 292 -14.65 23.96 -11.57
N VAL A 293 -15.49 23.05 -11.07
CA VAL A 293 -15.25 22.35 -9.80
C VAL A 293 -14.72 20.95 -10.05
N VAL A 294 -13.60 20.61 -9.44
CA VAL A 294 -13.01 19.28 -9.48
C VAL A 294 -13.09 18.64 -8.10
N ASP A 295 -13.63 17.42 -8.02
CA ASP A 295 -13.67 16.58 -6.81
C ASP A 295 -13.00 15.23 -7.12
N ALA A 296 -11.75 15.09 -6.70
CA ALA A 296 -10.96 13.87 -6.86
C ALA A 296 -10.82 13.16 -5.52
N LYS A 297 -11.29 11.92 -5.45
CA LYS A 297 -11.12 11.00 -4.32
C LYS A 297 -10.07 9.97 -4.68
N ILE A 298 -8.98 9.98 -3.93
CA ILE A 298 -7.84 9.09 -4.10
C ILE A 298 -7.86 8.11 -2.93
N ARG A 299 -8.20 6.85 -3.20
CA ARG A 299 -8.24 5.77 -2.22
C ARG A 299 -6.92 5.02 -2.19
N ILE A 300 -6.46 4.68 -0.99
CA ILE A 300 -5.25 3.91 -0.76
C ILE A 300 -5.67 2.49 -0.36
N PRO A 301 -5.23 1.46 -1.09
CA PRO A 301 -5.65 0.09 -0.79
C PRO A 301 -5.05 -0.40 0.54
N PRO A 302 -5.83 -1.11 1.37
CA PRO A 302 -5.33 -1.65 2.64
C PRO A 302 -4.40 -2.85 2.44
N SER A 303 -3.60 -3.14 3.47
CA SER A 303 -2.75 -4.34 3.48
C SER A 303 -3.57 -5.62 3.66
N THR A 304 -3.12 -6.72 3.05
CA THR A 304 -3.67 -8.07 3.31
C THR A 304 -2.55 -9.00 3.77
N SER A 305 -2.77 -9.75 4.85
CA SER A 305 -1.75 -10.61 5.43
C SER A 305 -1.58 -11.90 4.61
N GLU A 306 -0.46 -12.03 3.89
CA GLU A 306 -0.19 -13.20 3.02
C GLU A 306 0.76 -14.26 3.63
N MET A 307 1.28 -14.01 4.82
CA MET A 307 2.43 -14.75 5.39
C MET A 307 2.20 -16.25 5.60
N LEU A 308 0.95 -16.72 5.70
CA LEU A 308 0.65 -18.13 5.99
C LEU A 308 0.69 -19.06 4.76
N LYS A 309 0.62 -18.52 3.53
CA LYS A 309 0.42 -19.34 2.32
C LYS A 309 1.59 -20.27 2.01
N TRP A 310 2.83 -19.89 2.35
CA TRP A 310 4.05 -20.61 1.94
C TRP A 310 4.73 -21.44 3.05
N GLY A 311 4.37 -21.21 4.32
CA GLY A 311 5.03 -21.86 5.46
C GLY A 311 4.80 -23.38 5.54
N TRP A 312 3.62 -23.85 5.13
CA TRP A 312 3.26 -25.26 5.24
C TRP A 312 4.05 -26.16 4.26
N VAL A 313 4.36 -25.69 3.05
CA VAL A 313 5.15 -26.45 2.06
C VAL A 313 6.56 -26.70 2.59
N GLN A 314 7.18 -25.67 3.16
CA GLN A 314 8.53 -25.76 3.73
C GLN A 314 8.57 -26.67 4.95
N PHE A 315 7.56 -26.58 5.81
CA PHE A 315 7.39 -27.48 6.93
C PHE A 315 7.32 -28.95 6.47
N VAL A 316 6.52 -29.28 5.46
CA VAL A 316 6.37 -30.65 4.95
C VAL A 316 7.69 -31.16 4.34
N CYS A 317 8.39 -30.36 3.55
CA CYS A 317 9.70 -30.75 2.98
C CYS A 317 10.75 -30.99 4.07
N GLY A 318 10.87 -30.09 5.03
CA GLY A 318 11.82 -30.22 6.15
C GLY A 318 11.47 -31.42 7.04
N LEU A 319 10.18 -31.62 7.32
CA LEU A 319 9.70 -32.77 8.09
C LEU A 319 10.07 -34.09 7.43
N TRP A 320 9.89 -34.23 6.12
CA TRP A 320 10.23 -35.48 5.44
C TRP A 320 11.73 -35.78 5.52
N ALA A 321 12.59 -34.79 5.27
CA ALA A 321 14.04 -34.99 5.35
C ALA A 321 14.51 -35.34 6.78
N LEU A 322 14.00 -34.64 7.79
CA LEU A 322 14.33 -34.90 9.19
C LEU A 322 13.76 -36.23 9.69
N TRP A 323 12.54 -36.57 9.27
CA TRP A 323 11.93 -37.87 9.57
C TRP A 323 12.77 -39.00 9.01
N TRP A 324 13.22 -38.88 7.75
CA TRP A 324 14.10 -39.87 7.13
C TRP A 324 15.41 -40.02 7.92
N LEU A 325 16.09 -38.91 8.24
CA LEU A 325 17.35 -38.91 8.99
C LEU A 325 17.20 -39.55 10.38
N LEU A 326 16.17 -39.15 11.13
CA LEU A 326 15.93 -39.66 12.47
C LEU A 326 15.46 -41.12 12.46
N SER A 327 14.74 -41.56 11.42
CA SER A 327 14.39 -42.97 11.24
C SER A 327 15.61 -43.85 10.95
N TRP A 328 16.62 -43.30 10.26
CA TRP A 328 17.90 -43.98 10.08
C TRP A 328 18.68 -44.09 11.40
N LEU A 329 18.72 -43.02 12.20
CA LEU A 329 19.34 -43.03 13.53
C LEU A 329 18.64 -44.00 14.49
N GLU A 330 17.31 -44.04 14.46
CA GLU A 330 16.50 -45.02 15.16
C GLU A 330 16.92 -46.45 14.78
N GLY A 331 17.04 -46.73 13.48
CA GLY A 331 17.53 -48.02 12.98
C GLY A 331 18.92 -48.37 13.50
N LEU A 332 19.84 -47.41 13.58
CA LEU A 332 21.19 -47.60 14.11
C LEU A 332 21.17 -47.94 15.60
N VAL A 333 20.41 -47.19 16.41
CA VAL A 333 20.29 -47.38 17.86
C VAL A 333 19.75 -48.79 18.18
N PHE A 334 18.74 -49.24 17.44
CA PHE A 334 18.17 -50.58 17.63
C PHE A 334 19.04 -51.69 17.03
N ALA A 335 19.76 -51.44 15.93
CA ALA A 335 20.72 -52.39 15.37
C ALA A 335 21.87 -52.68 16.35
N HIS A 336 22.38 -51.65 17.04
CA HIS A 336 23.45 -51.77 18.03
C HIS A 336 22.94 -52.14 19.44
N ARG A 337 21.64 -52.38 19.62
CA ARG A 337 20.98 -52.74 20.89
C ARG A 337 21.30 -51.79 22.06
N VAL A 338 21.42 -50.48 21.77
CA VAL A 338 21.66 -49.47 22.81
C VAL A 338 20.47 -49.37 23.78
N LEU A 339 19.27 -49.71 23.30
CA LEU A 339 18.03 -49.80 24.08
C LEU A 339 17.51 -51.24 24.13
N GLU A 340 16.98 -51.65 25.28
CA GLU A 340 16.40 -52.98 25.46
C GLU A 340 15.19 -53.17 24.55
N THR A 341 15.29 -54.12 23.61
CA THR A 341 14.20 -54.53 22.73
C THR A 341 14.04 -56.03 22.78
N ARG A 342 12.79 -56.50 22.74
CA ARG A 342 12.53 -57.93 22.64
C ARG A 342 12.66 -58.35 21.19
N VAL A 343 13.69 -59.14 20.92
CA VAL A 343 13.94 -59.71 19.60
C VAL A 343 13.11 -60.97 19.48
N ILE A 344 12.23 -61.01 18.49
CA ILE A 344 11.52 -62.24 18.11
C ILE A 344 11.99 -62.57 16.69
N ALA A 345 12.62 -63.74 16.54
CA ALA A 345 12.85 -64.31 15.23
C ALA A 345 11.53 -64.92 14.78
N ASP A 346 10.96 -64.43 13.67
CA ASP A 346 9.81 -65.07 13.06
C ASP A 346 10.28 -66.42 12.50
N LEU A 347 10.14 -67.48 13.31
CA LEU A 347 10.29 -68.88 12.88
C LEU A 347 9.02 -69.37 12.16
N GLN A 348 7.95 -68.57 12.15
CA GLN A 348 6.72 -68.92 11.47
C GLN A 348 6.77 -68.45 10.01
N PRO A 349 6.66 -69.36 9.03
CA PRO A 349 6.56 -68.98 7.63
C PRO A 349 5.32 -68.11 7.42
N ARG A 350 5.48 -67.04 6.64
CA ARG A 350 4.40 -66.15 6.23
C ARG A 350 3.35 -66.99 5.50
N GLN A 351 2.21 -67.29 6.14
CA GLN A 351 1.09 -67.91 5.44
C GLN A 351 0.66 -66.97 4.31
N GLN A 352 1.04 -67.29 3.09
CA GLN A 352 0.48 -66.69 1.90
C GLN A 352 -1.01 -67.02 1.90
N ARG A 353 -1.84 -66.03 2.23
CA ARG A 353 -3.25 -66.09 1.89
C ARG A 353 -3.32 -65.95 0.38
N TYR A 354 -3.56 -67.07 -0.30
CA TYR A 354 -4.03 -67.09 -1.68
C TYR A 354 -5.44 -66.51 -1.76
#